data_AF-A0A2N3HMT4-F1
#
_entry.id   AF-A0A2N3HMT4-F1
#
_cell.length_a   1.000
_cell.length_b   1.000
_cell.length_c   1.000
_cell.angle_alpha   90.00
_cell.angle_beta   90.00
_cell.angle_gamma   90.00
#
_symmetry.space_group_name_H-M   'P 1'
#
loop_
_entity.id
_entity.type
_entity.pdbx_description
1 polymer ?
#
loop_
_entity_poly.entity_id
_entity_poly.type
_entity_poly.pdbx_seq_one_letter_code
_entity_poly.pdbx_strand_id
1 'polypeptide(L)'
;MLKNNKSTLLGLILLSLFFLQFFLKIEWTWLKTLQQDEMYKRWSGLGLALFITLQWLLTLSRIIKKFRKNAQTMLLIHKWAAALSPLLFYFHSMGFGYGYLLFFSYVFFSNTLLGYLNLDVIKNNSDWLFKGWMIAHVALSITVTIVMFFHIGVVFYYK
;
A
#
# COMPACT_ATOMS: atom_id res chain seq x y z
N MET A 1 -15.04 0.01 23.63
CA MET A 1 -15.12 -1.02 22.57
C MET A 1 -13.70 -1.48 22.27
N LEU A 2 -13.32 -2.70 22.65
CA LEU A 2 -11.97 -3.24 22.45
C LEU A 2 -11.63 -3.22 20.94
N LYS A 3 -10.58 -2.44 20.59
CA LYS A 3 -10.15 -2.12 19.22
C LYS A 3 -9.71 -3.38 18.49
N ASN A 4 -10.36 -3.67 17.36
CA ASN A 4 -10.05 -4.80 16.51
C ASN A 4 -8.75 -4.53 15.70
N ASN A 5 -7.58 -4.72 16.32
CA ASN A 5 -6.25 -4.52 15.72
C ASN A 5 -5.81 -5.67 14.79
N LYS A 6 -6.72 -6.59 14.40
CA LYS A 6 -6.39 -7.79 13.62
C LYS A 6 -5.76 -7.46 12.26
N SER A 7 -6.28 -6.45 11.55
CA SER A 7 -5.72 -6.03 10.26
C SER A 7 -4.31 -5.45 10.42
N THR A 8 -4.07 -4.64 11.45
CA THR A 8 -2.74 -4.11 11.77
C THR A 8 -1.74 -5.22 12.03
N LEU A 9 -2.10 -6.21 12.86
CA LEU A 9 -1.23 -7.36 13.16
C LEU A 9 -0.91 -8.16 11.89
N LEU A 10 -1.94 -8.49 11.10
CA LEU A 10 -1.74 -9.19 9.82
C LEU A 10 -0.83 -8.40 8.88
N GLY A 11 -1.07 -7.08 8.75
CA GLY A 11 -0.28 -6.21 7.90
C GLY A 11 1.19 -6.13 8.32
N LEU A 12 1.45 -6.05 9.63
CA LEU A 12 2.81 -6.07 10.17
C LEU A 12 3.49 -7.42 9.94
N ILE A 13 2.77 -8.54 10.09
CA ILE A 13 3.29 -9.88 9.79
C ILE A 13 3.65 -9.96 8.31
N LEU A 14 2.75 -9.60 7.40
CA LEU A 14 3.00 -9.66 5.95
C LEU A 14 4.13 -8.73 5.51
N LEU A 15 4.20 -7.53 6.09
CA LEU A 15 5.30 -6.60 5.84
C LEU A 15 6.64 -7.16 6.34
N SER A 16 6.65 -7.75 7.53
CA SER A 16 7.86 -8.38 8.10
C SER A 16 8.30 -9.58 7.26
N LEU A 17 7.35 -10.41 6.82
CA LEU A 17 7.62 -11.54 5.93
C LEU A 17 8.21 -11.08 4.59
N PHE A 18 7.70 -9.99 4.01
CA PHE A 18 8.28 -9.40 2.80
C PHE A 18 9.74 -8.99 3.01
N PHE A 19 10.04 -8.28 4.10
CA PHE A 19 11.42 -7.87 4.40
C PHE A 19 12.34 -9.05 4.72
N LEU A 20 11.88 -10.02 5.51
CA LEU A 20 12.64 -11.25 5.78
C LEU A 20 12.96 -11.99 4.49
N GLN A 21 11.95 -12.15 3.62
CA GLN A 21 12.11 -12.73 2.30
C GLN A 21 13.19 -11.99 1.51
N PHE A 22 13.14 -10.65 1.46
CA PHE A 22 14.09 -9.82 0.73
C PHE A 22 15.53 -9.94 1.27
N PHE A 23 15.72 -9.79 2.58
CA PHE A 23 17.06 -9.82 3.20
C PHE A 23 17.70 -11.20 3.19
N LEU A 24 16.90 -12.25 3.37
CA LEU A 24 17.36 -13.64 3.31
C LEU A 24 17.45 -14.17 1.87
N LYS A 25 17.08 -13.36 0.87
CA LYS A 25 17.03 -13.74 -0.55
C LYS A 25 16.21 -15.01 -0.79
N ILE A 26 15.12 -15.17 -0.04
CA ILE A 26 14.19 -16.28 -0.22
C ILE A 26 13.38 -15.97 -1.48
N GLU A 27 13.41 -16.85 -2.47
CA GLU A 27 12.68 -16.62 -3.72
C GLU A 27 11.79 -17.82 -4.02
N TRP A 28 10.54 -17.57 -4.38
CA TRP A 28 9.70 -18.61 -4.97
C TRP A 28 9.97 -18.67 -6.47
N THR A 29 10.75 -19.66 -6.88
CA THR A 29 11.22 -19.81 -8.27
C THR A 29 10.10 -19.70 -9.30
N TRP A 30 8.95 -20.34 -9.07
CA TRP A 30 7.79 -20.27 -9.97
C TRP A 30 7.26 -18.84 -10.13
N LEU A 31 7.15 -18.08 -9.04
CA LEU A 31 6.66 -16.70 -9.08
C LEU A 31 7.70 -15.75 -9.66
N LYS A 32 8.99 -16.00 -9.41
CA LYS A 32 10.09 -15.25 -10.04
C LYS A 32 10.08 -15.44 -11.57
N THR A 33 9.85 -16.65 -12.06
CA THR A 33 9.70 -16.91 -13.50
C THR A 33 8.49 -16.17 -14.07
N LEU A 34 7.34 -16.17 -13.37
CA LEU A 34 6.18 -15.35 -13.78
C LEU A 34 6.52 -13.86 -13.79
N GLN A 35 7.21 -13.34 -12.78
CA GLN A 35 7.62 -11.94 -12.71
C GLN A 35 8.62 -11.52 -13.79
N GLN A 36 9.24 -12.46 -14.50
CA GLN A 36 10.08 -12.17 -15.67
C GLN A 36 9.26 -12.06 -16.96
N ASP A 37 8.07 -12.66 -17.02
CA ASP A 37 7.16 -12.62 -18.16
C ASP A 37 6.53 -11.21 -18.35
N GLU A 38 6.52 -10.75 -19.59
CA GLU A 38 6.09 -9.40 -19.93
C GLU A 38 4.58 -9.19 -19.77
N MET A 39 3.75 -10.22 -19.99
CA MET A 39 2.31 -10.12 -19.77
C MET A 39 1.98 -10.16 -18.29
N TYR A 40 2.62 -11.05 -17.53
CA TYR A 40 2.44 -11.12 -16.09
C TYR A 40 2.81 -9.80 -15.41
N LYS A 41 3.95 -9.17 -15.75
CA LYS A 41 4.32 -7.85 -15.22
C LYS A 41 3.23 -6.80 -15.44
N ARG A 42 2.64 -6.77 -16.65
CA ARG A 42 1.58 -5.79 -16.99
C ARG A 42 0.29 -6.05 -16.21
N TRP A 43 -0.17 -7.30 -16.15
CA TRP A 43 -1.42 -7.64 -15.47
C TRP A 43 -1.31 -7.56 -13.95
N SER A 44 -0.21 -8.06 -13.37
CA SER A 44 0.07 -7.91 -11.94
C SER A 44 0.26 -6.44 -11.56
N GLY A 45 0.92 -5.65 -12.40
CA GLY A 45 1.09 -4.21 -12.22
C GLY A 45 -0.23 -3.44 -12.30
N LEU A 46 -1.10 -3.79 -13.25
CA LEU A 46 -2.46 -3.25 -13.34
C LEU A 46 -3.27 -3.60 -12.08
N GLY A 47 -3.16 -4.84 -11.60
CA GLY A 47 -3.79 -5.26 -10.34
C GLY A 47 -3.33 -4.41 -9.15
N LEU A 48 -2.02 -4.18 -9.02
CA LEU A 48 -1.46 -3.32 -7.97
C LEU A 48 -1.90 -1.86 -8.14
N ALA A 49 -1.97 -1.34 -9.37
CA ALA A 49 -2.41 0.02 -9.65
C ALA A 49 -3.89 0.25 -9.32
N LEU A 50 -4.76 -0.70 -9.70
CA LEU A 50 -6.16 -0.69 -9.31
C LEU A 50 -6.31 -0.76 -7.80
N PHE A 51 -5.54 -1.61 -7.13
CA PHE A 51 -5.53 -1.68 -5.68
C PHE A 51 -5.16 -0.34 -5.01
N ILE A 52 -4.08 0.32 -5.48
CA ILE A 52 -3.67 1.65 -4.98
C ILE A 52 -4.77 2.68 -5.22
N THR A 53 -5.39 2.67 -6.40
CA THR A 53 -6.48 3.58 -6.75
C THR A 53 -7.71 3.36 -5.84
N LEU A 54 -8.05 2.11 -5.55
CA LEU A 54 -9.16 1.76 -4.65
C LEU A 54 -8.94 2.25 -3.20
N GLN A 55 -7.69 2.46 -2.76
CA GLN A 55 -7.43 3.01 -1.43
C GLN A 55 -8.02 4.43 -1.26
N TRP A 56 -8.13 5.20 -2.35
CA TRP A 56 -8.70 6.55 -2.34
C TRP A 56 -10.23 6.57 -2.14
N LEU A 57 -10.92 5.43 -2.24
CA LEU A 57 -12.35 5.35 -1.97
C LEU A 57 -12.71 5.79 -0.54
N LEU A 58 -11.84 5.58 0.44
CA LEU A 58 -12.03 6.09 1.80
C LEU A 58 -12.11 7.62 1.81
N THR A 59 -11.19 8.29 1.12
CA THR A 59 -11.17 9.76 1.01
C THR A 59 -12.45 10.26 0.36
N LEU A 60 -12.88 9.64 -0.74
CA LEU A 60 -14.14 9.97 -1.41
C LEU A 60 -15.35 9.77 -0.49
N SER A 61 -15.40 8.68 0.25
CA SER A 61 -16.49 8.40 1.20
C SER A 61 -16.59 9.42 2.33
N ARG A 62 -15.48 10.10 2.67
CA ARG A 62 -15.43 11.12 3.72
C ARG A 62 -15.78 12.53 3.24
N ILE A 63 -15.45 12.85 1.98
CA ILE A 63 -15.68 14.17 1.38
C ILE A 63 -17.11 14.28 0.79
N ILE A 64 -17.59 13.22 0.14
CA ILE A 64 -18.91 13.23 -0.51
C ILE A 64 -20.01 12.97 0.54
N LYS A 65 -20.85 13.97 0.81
CA LYS A 65 -21.91 13.92 1.84
C LYS A 65 -22.77 12.65 1.76
N LYS A 66 -23.17 12.23 0.56
CA LYS A 66 -24.00 11.04 0.30
C LYS A 66 -23.35 9.74 0.80
N PHE A 67 -22.03 9.63 0.71
CA PHE A 67 -21.28 8.42 1.06
C PHE A 67 -20.75 8.40 2.50
N ARG A 68 -20.89 9.53 3.22
CA ARG A 68 -20.40 9.68 4.60
C ARG A 68 -20.99 8.65 5.57
N LYS A 69 -22.23 8.22 5.35
CA LYS A 69 -22.89 7.16 6.14
C LYS A 69 -22.14 5.82 6.07
N ASN A 70 -21.40 5.56 4.99
CA ASN A 70 -20.62 4.34 4.77
C ASN A 70 -19.14 4.50 5.16
N ALA A 71 -18.70 5.68 5.63
CA ALA A 71 -17.29 5.98 5.85
C ALA A 71 -16.61 5.07 6.88
N GLN A 72 -17.36 4.56 7.87
CA GLN A 72 -16.83 3.60 8.85
C GLN A 72 -16.59 2.22 8.25
N THR A 73 -17.53 1.72 7.44
CA THR A 73 -17.35 0.48 6.68
C THR A 73 -16.19 0.62 5.70
N MET A 74 -16.11 1.75 5.00
CA MET A 74 -15.00 2.02 4.07
C MET A 74 -13.66 2.12 4.79
N LEU A 75 -13.61 2.65 6.02
CA LEU A 75 -12.41 2.64 6.85
C LEU A 75 -11.96 1.22 7.20
N LEU A 76 -12.89 0.33 7.53
CA LEU A 76 -12.58 -1.06 7.81
C LEU A 76 -12.03 -1.76 6.54
N ILE A 77 -12.67 -1.56 5.39
CA ILE A 77 -12.23 -2.09 4.10
C ILE A 77 -10.83 -1.57 3.77
N HIS A 78 -10.61 -0.25 3.88
CA HIS A 78 -9.30 0.37 3.65
C HIS A 78 -8.21 -0.24 4.55
N LYS A 79 -8.48 -0.41 5.85
CA LYS A 79 -7.52 -1.02 6.79
C LYS A 79 -7.18 -2.47 6.44
N TRP A 80 -8.19 -3.28 6.07
CA TRP A 80 -7.96 -4.67 5.69
C TRP A 80 -7.28 -4.81 4.33
N ALA A 81 -7.69 -4.00 3.35
CA ALA A 81 -7.05 -3.96 2.04
C ALA A 81 -5.58 -3.53 2.19
N ALA A 82 -5.30 -2.47 2.95
CA ALA A 82 -3.94 -2.02 3.24
C ALA A 82 -3.10 -3.10 3.92
N ALA A 83 -3.67 -3.89 4.86
CA ALA A 83 -2.97 -5.01 5.49
C ALA A 83 -2.47 -6.05 4.49
N LEU A 84 -3.19 -6.26 3.39
CA LEU A 84 -2.82 -7.20 2.32
C LEU A 84 -1.85 -6.60 1.29
N SER A 85 -1.55 -5.30 1.37
CA SER A 85 -0.74 -4.61 0.37
C SER A 85 0.69 -5.16 0.21
N PRO A 86 1.40 -5.62 1.27
CA PRO A 86 2.72 -6.22 1.10
C PRO A 86 2.67 -7.51 0.27
N LEU A 87 1.60 -8.29 0.43
CA LEU A 87 1.40 -9.53 -0.34
C LEU A 87 1.12 -9.22 -1.82
N LEU A 88 0.27 -8.23 -2.10
CA LEU A 88 0.01 -7.80 -3.48
C LEU A 88 1.26 -7.23 -4.15
N PHE A 89 2.05 -6.44 -3.42
CA PHE A 89 3.35 -5.97 -3.90
C PHE A 89 4.26 -7.17 -4.20
N TYR A 90 4.36 -8.14 -3.29
CA TYR A 90 5.18 -9.33 -3.46
C TYR A 90 4.82 -10.15 -4.70
N PHE A 91 3.53 -10.31 -5.00
CA PHE A 91 3.09 -10.97 -6.23
C PHE A 91 3.53 -10.21 -7.48
N HIS A 92 3.52 -8.87 -7.45
CA HIS A 92 4.01 -8.07 -8.57
C HIS A 92 5.55 -8.07 -8.67
N SER A 93 6.26 -7.98 -7.54
CA SER A 93 7.72 -7.93 -7.47
C SER A 93 8.26 -8.47 -6.15
N MET A 94 9.21 -9.41 -6.21
CA MET A 94 9.99 -9.88 -5.05
C MET A 94 11.12 -8.92 -4.61
N GLY A 95 11.38 -7.87 -5.40
CA GLY A 95 12.45 -6.91 -5.14
C GLY A 95 11.96 -5.47 -5.15
N PHE A 96 12.84 -4.55 -4.76
CA PHE A 96 12.58 -3.12 -4.77
C PHE A 96 12.79 -2.47 -6.15
N GLY A 97 13.43 -3.18 -7.08
CA GLY A 97 13.87 -2.60 -8.34
C GLY A 97 15.00 -1.56 -8.16
N TYR A 98 15.15 -0.68 -9.13
CA TYR A 98 16.22 0.32 -9.18
C TYR A 98 15.69 1.70 -9.60
N GLY A 99 16.44 2.77 -9.33
CA GLY A 99 16.07 4.13 -9.71
C GLY A 99 14.72 4.56 -9.12
N TYR A 100 13.79 5.02 -9.95
CA TYR A 100 12.47 5.47 -9.50
C TYR A 100 11.60 4.34 -8.94
N LEU A 101 11.85 3.07 -9.31
CA LEU A 101 11.15 1.92 -8.74
C LEU A 101 11.57 1.64 -7.30
N LEU A 102 12.86 1.79 -7.00
CA LEU A 102 13.37 1.72 -5.63
C LEU A 102 12.71 2.78 -4.75
N PHE A 103 12.63 4.02 -5.27
CA PHE A 103 11.90 5.10 -4.62
C PHE A 103 10.42 4.76 -4.43
N PHE A 104 9.75 4.25 -5.46
CA PHE A 104 8.35 3.80 -5.38
C PHE A 104 8.15 2.79 -4.24
N SER A 105 8.98 1.75 -4.17
CA SER A 105 8.90 0.74 -3.12
C SER A 105 9.12 1.33 -1.72
N TYR A 106 10.10 2.22 -1.54
CA TYR A 106 10.32 2.87 -0.25
C TYR A 106 9.15 3.72 0.18
N VAL A 107 8.59 4.55 -0.71
CA VAL A 107 7.43 5.37 -0.38
C VAL A 107 6.20 4.49 -0.12
N PHE A 108 5.99 3.44 -0.92
CA PHE A 108 4.88 2.49 -0.74
C PHE A 108 4.94 1.81 0.62
N PHE A 109 6.07 1.17 0.97
CA PHE A 109 6.20 0.46 2.25
C PHE A 109 6.22 1.39 3.45
N SER A 110 6.79 2.60 3.32
CA SER A 110 6.70 3.63 4.36
C SER A 110 5.25 4.05 4.59
N ASN A 111 4.49 4.24 3.52
CA ASN A 111 3.07 4.59 3.60
C ASN A 111 2.24 3.47 4.25
N THR A 112 2.51 2.22 3.87
CA THR A 112 1.89 1.03 4.46
C THR A 112 2.19 0.92 5.95
N LEU A 113 3.46 1.05 6.36
CA LEU A 113 3.87 1.02 7.76
C LEU A 113 3.20 2.14 8.57
N LEU A 114 3.18 3.35 8.02
CA LEU A 114 2.53 4.50 8.65
C LEU A 114 1.03 4.24 8.85
N GLY A 115 0.38 3.62 7.87
CA GLY A 115 -1.04 3.21 7.92
C GLY A 115 -1.37 2.20 9.03
N TYR A 116 -0.38 1.42 9.49
CA TYR A 116 -0.55 0.44 10.56
C TYR A 116 -0.48 1.03 11.96
N LEU A 117 0.09 2.23 12.12
CA LEU A 117 0.17 2.89 13.41
C LEU A 117 -1.24 3.18 13.96
N ASN A 118 -1.44 2.90 15.25
CA ASN A 118 -2.77 2.94 15.85
C ASN A 118 -3.30 4.37 15.99
N LEU A 119 -4.12 4.79 15.03
CA LEU A 119 -4.74 6.10 14.97
C LEU A 119 -5.47 6.52 16.25
N ASP A 120 -6.16 5.56 16.87
CA ASP A 120 -6.96 5.83 18.04
C ASP A 120 -6.09 5.96 19.31
N VAL A 121 -4.83 5.51 19.28
CA VAL A 121 -3.85 5.79 20.33
C VAL A 121 -3.24 7.17 20.11
N ILE A 122 -2.85 7.47 18.86
CA ILE A 122 -2.25 8.76 18.51
C ILE A 122 -3.22 9.92 18.81
N LYS A 123 -4.48 9.81 18.36
CA LYS A 123 -5.49 10.86 18.58
C LYS A 123 -5.78 11.11 20.06
N ASN A 124 -5.75 10.07 20.89
CA ASN A 124 -6.02 10.20 22.32
C ASN A 124 -4.86 10.85 23.08
N ASN A 125 -3.64 10.77 22.54
CA ASN A 125 -2.44 11.28 23.20
C ASN A 125 -2.04 12.68 22.72
N SER A 126 -2.27 13.03 21.44
CA SER A 126 -1.91 14.34 20.89
C SER A 126 -2.58 14.64 19.54
N ASP A 127 -3.28 15.77 19.47
CA ASP A 127 -3.88 16.27 18.23
C ASP A 127 -2.83 16.65 17.16
N TRP A 128 -1.68 17.19 17.59
CA TRP A 128 -0.60 17.56 16.66
C TRP A 128 0.01 16.32 16.00
N LEU A 129 0.22 15.24 16.77
CA LEU A 129 0.74 13.98 16.25
C LEU A 129 -0.24 13.35 15.27
N PHE A 130 -1.54 13.40 15.57
CA PHE A 130 -2.58 12.89 14.68
C PHE A 130 -2.63 13.66 13.35
N LYS A 131 -2.57 14.99 13.39
CA LYS A 131 -2.53 15.84 12.19
C LYS A 131 -1.28 15.59 11.37
N GLY A 132 -0.10 15.53 12.01
CA GLY A 132 1.17 15.24 11.35
C GLY A 132 1.17 13.86 10.69
N TRP A 133 0.68 12.84 11.38
CA TRP A 133 0.49 11.50 10.83
C TRP A 133 -0.40 11.50 9.59
N MET A 134 -1.55 12.21 9.65
CA MET A 134 -2.50 12.27 8.54
C MET A 134 -1.88 12.95 7.31
N ILE A 135 -1.19 14.07 7.52
CA ILE A 135 -0.50 14.79 6.45
C ILE A 135 0.57 13.89 5.82
N ALA A 136 1.41 13.26 6.62
CA ALA A 136 2.47 12.38 6.13
C ALA A 136 1.91 11.19 5.34
N HIS A 137 0.88 10.51 5.86
CA HIS A 137 0.27 9.36 5.19
C HIS A 137 -0.40 9.75 3.86
N VAL A 138 -1.14 10.86 3.83
CA VAL A 138 -1.76 11.33 2.60
C VAL A 138 -0.70 11.81 1.59
N ALA A 139 0.33 12.54 2.02
CA ALA A 139 1.41 13.00 1.15
C ALA A 139 2.16 11.81 0.51
N LEU A 140 2.52 10.79 1.29
CA LEU A 140 3.14 9.57 0.76
C LEU A 140 2.20 8.85 -0.21
N SER A 141 0.90 8.77 0.09
CA SER A 141 -0.10 8.17 -0.81
C SER A 141 -0.22 8.89 -2.15
N ILE A 142 -0.13 10.23 -2.15
CA ILE A 142 -0.09 11.04 -3.38
C ILE A 142 1.19 10.71 -4.16
N THR A 143 2.35 10.71 -3.52
CA THR A 143 3.63 10.36 -4.15
C THR A 143 3.60 8.96 -4.77
N VAL A 144 3.09 7.95 -4.06
CA VAL A 144 2.89 6.59 -4.60
C VAL A 144 2.03 6.65 -5.86
N THR A 145 0.93 7.40 -5.84
CA THR A 145 0.00 7.50 -6.97
C THR A 145 0.66 8.16 -8.19
N ILE A 146 1.42 9.25 -7.99
CA ILE A 146 2.16 9.94 -9.06
C ILE A 146 3.21 9.01 -9.68
N VAL A 147 4.04 8.38 -8.85
CA VAL A 147 5.11 7.50 -9.32
C VAL A 147 4.53 6.23 -9.98
N MET A 148 3.38 5.73 -9.51
CA MET A 148 2.64 4.65 -10.15
C MET A 148 2.22 5.03 -11.58
N PHE A 149 1.59 6.19 -11.78
CA PHE A 149 1.19 6.62 -13.12
C PHE A 149 2.40 6.89 -14.03
N PHE A 150 3.47 7.48 -13.48
CA PHE A 150 4.73 7.63 -14.20
C PHE A 150 5.30 6.27 -14.64
N HIS A 151 5.35 5.29 -13.73
CA HIS A 151 5.82 3.94 -14.04
C HIS A 151 5.00 3.28 -15.15
N ILE A 152 3.66 3.33 -15.05
CA ILE A 152 2.75 2.82 -16.08
C ILE A 152 3.05 3.51 -17.42
N GLY A 153 3.13 4.84 -17.44
CA GLY A 153 3.47 5.61 -18.65
C GLY A 153 4.78 5.14 -19.28
N VAL A 154 5.84 4.99 -18.49
CA VAL A 154 7.14 4.50 -18.98
C VAL A 154 7.04 3.09 -19.55
N VAL A 155 6.35 2.18 -18.84
CA VAL A 155 6.21 0.76 -19.25
C VAL A 155 5.38 0.60 -20.54
N PHE A 156 4.43 1.48 -20.81
CA PHE A 156 3.61 1.42 -22.03
C PHE A 156 4.17 2.26 -23.19
N TYR A 157 4.90 3.34 -22.90
CA TYR A 157 5.44 4.24 -23.94
C TYR A 157 6.78 3.78 -24.50
N TYR A 158 7.69 3.27 -23.66
CA TYR A 158 9.03 2.84 -24.08
C TYR A 158 9.11 1.33 -24.39
N LYS A 159 8.00 0.74 -24.84
CA LYS A 159 7.93 -0.65 -25.30
C LYS A 159 7.66 -0.75 -26.79
#